data_AF-A0A368W566-F1
#
_entry.id   AF-A0A368W566-F1
#
_cell.length_a   1.000
_cell.length_b   1.000
_cell.length_c   1.000
_cell.angle_alpha   90.00
_cell.angle_beta   90.00
_cell.angle_gamma   90.00
#
_symmetry.space_group_name_H-M   'P 1'
#
loop_
_entity.id
_entity.type
_entity.pdbx_description
1 polymer ?
#
loop_
_entity_poly.entity_id
_entity_poly.type
_entity_poly.pdbx_seq_one_letter_code
_entity_poly.pdbx_strand_id
1 'polypeptide(L)'
;MYEHGYFNPENYTGNHLHVDNWKDECTPFIEAIAWVREDGTMDLFFNDFADDKEYQSLFGDKEHHYNEFMGIFISNVKTNEEAYEKFCNWIDEVLYPYRKK
;
A
#
# COMPACT_ATOMS: atom_id res chain seq x y z
N MET A 1 21.29 17.81 -8.11
CA MET A 1 21.41 16.38 -8.41
C MET A 1 20.33 15.70 -7.62
N TYR A 2 19.28 15.22 -8.28
CA TYR A 2 18.26 14.43 -7.60
C TYR A 2 18.94 13.13 -7.20
N GLU A 3 19.05 12.86 -5.90
CA GLU A 3 19.28 11.48 -5.46
C GLU A 3 18.14 10.67 -6.05
N HIS A 4 18.46 9.68 -6.88
CA HIS A 4 17.46 8.76 -7.44
C HIS A 4 16.92 7.92 -6.29
N GLY A 5 15.91 8.46 -5.60
CA GLY A 5 15.28 7.81 -4.45
C GLY A 5 14.65 6.47 -4.82
N TYR A 6 14.46 5.61 -3.83
CA TYR A 6 13.95 4.25 -4.02
C TYR A 6 12.63 4.19 -4.83
N PHE A 7 11.76 5.19 -4.65
CA PHE A 7 10.45 5.33 -5.32
C PHE A 7 10.46 6.27 -6.53
N ASN A 8 11.60 6.44 -7.21
CA ASN A 8 11.67 7.21 -8.44
C ASN A 8 10.78 6.57 -9.53
N PRO A 9 9.93 7.34 -10.24
CA PRO A 9 9.13 6.84 -11.36
C PRO A 9 9.91 6.01 -12.40
N GLU A 10 11.18 6.32 -12.63
CA GLU A 10 12.06 5.57 -13.55
C GLU A 10 12.31 4.11 -13.13
N ASN A 11 12.02 3.76 -11.87
CA ASN A 11 12.15 2.40 -11.35
C ASN A 11 10.91 1.53 -11.65
N TYR A 12 9.87 2.07 -12.28
CA TYR A 12 8.59 1.40 -12.51
C TYR A 12 8.25 1.28 -13.99
N THR A 13 7.67 0.13 -14.33
CA THR A 13 7.26 -0.20 -15.71
C THR A 13 5.97 0.51 -16.14
N GLY A 14 5.24 1.12 -15.20
CA GLY A 14 3.89 1.63 -15.38
C GLY A 14 2.78 0.58 -15.19
N ASN A 15 3.11 -0.71 -15.21
CA ASN A 15 2.16 -1.77 -14.84
C ASN A 15 1.93 -1.82 -13.33
N HIS A 16 0.73 -2.24 -12.94
CA HIS A 16 0.35 -2.38 -11.54
C HIS A 16 -0.71 -3.47 -11.36
N LEU A 17 -0.75 -4.01 -10.15
CA LEU A 17 -1.76 -4.94 -9.67
C LEU A 17 -2.65 -4.22 -8.66
N HIS A 18 -3.96 -4.27 -8.88
CA HIS A 18 -4.96 -3.92 -7.87
C HIS A 18 -5.09 -5.10 -6.90
N VAL A 19 -4.98 -4.81 -5.61
CA VAL A 19 -5.02 -5.80 -4.54
C VAL A 19 -6.17 -5.43 -3.61
N ASP A 20 -7.28 -6.18 -3.70
CA ASP A 20 -8.39 -6.03 -2.77
C ASP A 20 -8.20 -6.93 -1.54
N ASN A 21 -9.06 -6.71 -0.54
CA ASN A 21 -9.07 -7.42 0.74
C ASN A 21 -10.22 -8.43 0.84
N TRP A 22 -10.76 -8.89 -0.28
CA TRP A 22 -12.00 -9.67 -0.29
C TRP A 22 -11.87 -10.98 0.49
N LYS A 23 -12.69 -11.14 1.53
CA LYS A 23 -12.82 -12.39 2.31
C LYS A 23 -14.20 -13.02 2.11
N ASP A 24 -15.24 -12.21 2.20
CA ASP A 24 -16.65 -12.59 2.04
C ASP A 24 -17.52 -11.39 1.62
N GLU A 25 -18.81 -11.64 1.40
CA GLU A 25 -19.79 -10.63 0.96
C GLU A 25 -20.02 -9.47 1.94
N CYS A 26 -19.63 -9.62 3.20
CA CYS A 26 -19.73 -8.56 4.21
C CYS A 26 -18.45 -7.71 4.29
N THR A 27 -17.40 -8.06 3.54
CA THR A 27 -16.11 -7.37 3.58
C THR A 27 -16.23 -6.00 2.92
N PRO A 28 -15.96 -4.89 3.64
CA PRO A 28 -15.86 -3.58 3.01
C PRO A 28 -14.78 -3.59 1.95
N PHE A 29 -15.10 -3.09 0.76
CA PHE A 29 -14.14 -2.96 -0.32
C PHE A 29 -13.04 -1.96 0.08
N ILE A 30 -11.81 -2.45 0.16
CA ILE A 30 -10.61 -1.66 0.44
C ILE A 30 -9.54 -2.17 -0.52
N GLU A 31 -8.85 -1.25 -1.19
CA GLU A 31 -7.90 -1.57 -2.25
C GLU A 31 -6.51 -0.97 -1.98
N ALA A 32 -5.48 -1.73 -2.30
CA ALA A 32 -4.11 -1.29 -2.46
C ALA A 32 -3.63 -1.48 -3.89
N ILE A 33 -2.57 -0.78 -4.28
CA ILE A 33 -1.96 -0.88 -5.61
C ILE A 33 -0.51 -1.33 -5.46
N ALA A 34 -0.16 -2.45 -6.10
CA ALA A 34 1.20 -2.94 -6.19
C ALA A 34 1.82 -2.52 -7.53
N TRP A 35 2.75 -1.57 -7.49
CA TRP A 35 3.41 -1.01 -8.68
C TRP A 35 4.60 -1.88 -9.10
N VAL A 36 4.60 -2.33 -10.36
CA VAL A 36 5.62 -3.23 -10.90
C VAL A 36 6.90 -2.47 -11.19
N ARG A 37 7.98 -2.87 -10.52
CA ARG A 37 9.34 -2.36 -10.70
C ARG A 37 10.01 -2.96 -11.93
N GLU A 38 11.03 -2.29 -12.45
CA GLU A 38 11.85 -2.75 -13.58
C GLU A 38 12.60 -4.07 -13.28
N ASP A 39 12.85 -4.39 -12.01
CA ASP A 39 13.46 -5.66 -11.59
C ASP A 39 12.46 -6.83 -11.47
N GLY A 40 11.18 -6.59 -11.77
CA GLY A 40 10.10 -7.58 -11.71
C GLY A 40 9.49 -7.79 -10.33
N THR A 41 9.98 -7.12 -9.29
CA THR A 41 9.28 -7.03 -8.00
C THR A 41 8.17 -5.97 -8.04
N MET A 42 7.36 -5.88 -6.99
CA MET A 42 6.31 -4.89 -6.86
C MET A 42 6.37 -4.18 -5.52
N ASP A 43 6.13 -2.88 -5.51
CA ASP A 43 5.93 -2.13 -4.28
C ASP A 43 4.45 -1.94 -4.02
N LEU A 44 3.98 -2.48 -2.89
CA LEU A 44 2.59 -2.39 -2.46
C LEU A 44 2.35 -1.07 -1.73
N PHE A 45 1.39 -0.29 -2.21
CA PHE A 45 1.00 0.99 -1.62
C PHE A 45 -0.48 1.05 -1.29
N PHE A 46 -0.81 1.89 -0.30
CA PHE A 46 -2.18 2.17 0.10
C PHE A 46 -2.44 3.68 0.19
N ASN A 47 -3.57 4.10 -0.40
CA ASN A 47 -3.98 5.51 -0.41
C ASN A 47 -5.49 5.70 -0.19
N ASP A 48 -6.23 4.64 0.14
CA ASP A 48 -7.69 4.69 0.34
C ASP A 48 -8.04 4.98 1.82
N PHE A 49 -7.46 6.06 2.35
CA PHE A 49 -7.77 6.56 3.70
C PHE A 49 -9.13 7.28 3.71
N ALA A 50 -9.90 7.09 4.78
CA ALA A 50 -11.22 7.70 4.92
C ALA A 50 -11.15 9.24 5.06
N ASP A 51 -10.13 9.73 5.76
CA ASP A 51 -9.83 11.15 5.92
C ASP A 51 -8.37 11.37 6.37
N ASP A 52 -7.95 12.65 6.39
CA ASP A 52 -6.61 13.04 6.87
C ASP A 52 -6.39 12.62 8.34
N LYS A 53 -7.44 12.49 9.16
CA LYS A 53 -7.29 12.11 10.58
C LYS A 53 -6.92 10.65 10.71
N GLU A 54 -7.47 9.77 9.86
CA GLU A 54 -7.08 8.37 9.77
C GLU A 54 -5.60 8.25 9.39
N TYR A 55 -5.19 8.96 8.34
CA TYR A 55 -3.79 9.01 7.93
C TYR A 55 -2.87 9.47 9.09
N GLN A 56 -3.18 10.62 9.70
CA GLN A 56 -2.36 11.19 10.77
C GLN A 56 -2.34 10.30 12.02
N SER A 57 -3.44 9.63 12.35
CA SER A 57 -3.49 8.72 13.51
C SER A 57 -2.67 7.46 13.30
N LEU A 58 -2.60 6.96 12.06
CA LEU A 58 -1.83 5.78 11.74
C LEU A 58 -0.34 6.09 11.55
N PHE A 59 -0.01 7.25 10.97
CA PHE A 59 1.32 7.54 10.43
C PHE A 59 1.92 8.91 10.79
N GLY A 60 1.17 9.84 11.38
CA GLY A 60 1.62 11.23 11.61
C GLY A 60 2.92 11.37 12.41
N ASP A 61 3.15 10.47 13.36
CA ASP A 61 4.36 10.45 14.21
C ASP A 61 5.29 9.25 13.95
N LYS A 62 4.96 8.38 12.98
CA LYS A 62 5.73 7.17 12.70
C LYS A 62 6.65 7.37 11.51
N GLU A 63 7.81 6.73 11.52
CA GLU A 63 8.62 6.64 10.30
C GLU A 63 7.86 5.80 9.28
N HIS A 64 7.58 6.40 8.12
CA HIS A 64 6.91 5.75 7.00
C HIS A 64 7.41 6.35 5.70
N HIS A 65 7.33 5.57 4.63
CA HIS A 65 7.60 6.05 3.29
C HIS A 65 6.29 6.41 2.62
N TYR A 66 6.12 7.69 2.33
CA TYR A 66 4.97 8.23 1.62
C TYR A 66 5.40 8.76 0.25
N ASN A 67 4.63 8.41 -0.77
CA ASN A 67 4.72 8.98 -2.09
C ASN A 67 3.40 9.71 -2.39
N GLU A 68 3.46 10.97 -2.81
CA GLU A 68 2.27 11.79 -3.05
C GLU A 68 1.29 11.20 -4.06
N PHE A 69 1.78 10.40 -5.02
CA PHE A 69 0.96 9.76 -6.03
C PHE A 69 0.52 8.35 -5.62
N MET A 70 1.41 7.55 -5.05
CA MET A 70 1.15 6.13 -4.76
C MET A 70 0.54 5.89 -3.38
N GLY A 71 0.78 6.77 -2.41
CA GLY A 71 0.33 6.63 -1.02
C GLY A 71 1.44 6.12 -0.08
N ILE A 72 1.03 5.43 0.99
CA ILE A 72 1.96 4.84 1.96
C ILE A 72 2.51 3.51 1.43
N PHE A 73 3.82 3.32 1.55
CA PHE A 73 4.44 2.04 1.24
C PHE A 73 4.14 1.02 2.36
N ILE A 74 3.62 -0.14 1.97
CA ILE A 74 3.35 -1.28 2.86
C ILE A 74 4.54 -2.24 2.85
N SER A 75 4.91 -2.74 1.66
CA SER A 75 5.98 -3.75 1.50
C SER A 75 6.39 -3.88 0.03
N ASN A 76 7.62 -4.34 -0.21
CA ASN A 76 8.02 -4.90 -1.50
C ASN A 76 7.62 -6.38 -1.51
N VAL A 77 7.13 -6.87 -2.65
CA VAL A 77 6.61 -8.24 -2.85
C VAL A 77 7.01 -8.77 -4.24
N LYS A 78 7.01 -10.09 -4.42
CA LYS A 78 7.47 -10.75 -5.65
C LYS A 78 6.37 -11.42 -6.44
N THR A 79 5.24 -11.72 -5.80
CA THR A 79 4.11 -12.40 -6.45
C THR A 79 2.79 -11.74 -6.08
N ASN A 80 1.75 -12.03 -6.86
CA ASN A 80 0.41 -11.53 -6.62
C ASN A 80 -0.15 -12.08 -5.30
N GLU A 81 0.14 -13.34 -4.99
CA GLU A 81 -0.27 -14.00 -3.74
C GLU A 81 0.41 -13.33 -2.53
N GLU A 82 1.70 -13.03 -2.63
CA GLU A 82 2.42 -12.31 -1.57
C GLU A 82 1.85 -10.90 -1.37
N ALA A 83 1.50 -10.20 -2.46
CA ALA A 83 0.85 -8.89 -2.39
C ALA A 83 -0.47 -8.96 -1.63
N TYR A 84 -1.32 -9.94 -1.96
CA TYR A 84 -2.60 -10.18 -1.29
C TYR A 84 -2.44 -10.53 0.19
N GLU A 85 -1.54 -11.46 0.52
CA GLU A 85 -1.28 -11.86 1.91
C GLU A 85 -0.76 -10.69 2.75
N LYS A 86 0.21 -9.93 2.23
CA LYS A 86 0.76 -8.74 2.90
C LYS A 86 -0.31 -7.68 3.10
N PHE A 87 -1.15 -7.44 2.10
CA PHE A 87 -2.22 -6.46 2.21
C PHE A 87 -3.28 -6.86 3.24
N CYS A 88 -3.76 -8.10 3.18
CA CYS A 88 -4.74 -8.60 4.14
C CYS A 88 -4.22 -8.54 5.59
N ASN A 89 -2.97 -8.95 5.81
CA ASN A 89 -2.34 -8.87 7.13
C ASN A 89 -2.23 -7.41 7.60
N TRP A 90 -1.80 -6.51 6.73
CA TRP A 90 -1.73 -5.08 7.06
C TRP A 90 -3.11 -4.50 7.41
N ILE A 91 -4.16 -4.88 6.67
CA ILE A 91 -5.53 -4.46 6.99
C ILE A 91 -5.96 -4.96 8.37
N ASP A 92 -5.73 -6.24 8.67
CA ASP A 92 -6.18 -6.84 9.93
C ASP A 92 -5.40 -6.28 11.14
N GLU A 93 -4.11 -5.97 10.98
CA GLU A 93 -3.24 -5.51 12.06
C GLU A 93 -3.21 -3.99 12.24
N VAL A 94 -3.42 -3.22 11.17
CA VAL A 94 -3.24 -1.76 11.16
C VAL A 94 -4.55 -1.03 10.92
N LEU A 95 -5.24 -1.31 9.82
CA LEU A 95 -6.38 -0.49 9.37
C LEU A 95 -7.67 -0.79 10.13
N TYR A 96 -8.07 -2.07 10.21
CA TYR A 96 -9.31 -2.47 10.89
C TYR A 96 -9.34 -2.15 12.38
N PRO A 97 -8.26 -2.34 13.16
CA PRO A 97 -8.25 -1.94 14.56
C PRO A 97 -8.46 -0.43 14.76
N TYR A 98 -8.18 0.39 13.74
CA TYR A 98 -8.51 1.81 13.75
C TYR A 98 -9.96 2.09 13.33
N ARG A 99 -10.42 1.52 12.21
CA ARG A 99 -11.78 1.76 11.65
C ARG A 99 -12.92 1.18 12.49
N LYS A 100 -12.65 0.16 13.32
CA LYS A 100 -13.64 -0.47 14.20
C LYS A 100 -13.74 0.17 15.60
N LYS A 101 -13.07 1.31 15.83
CA LYS A 101 -13.20 2.09 17.08
C LYS A 101 -14.44 2.97 17.11
#